data_AF-A0A1V2C8N0-F1
#
_entry.id   AF-A0A1V2C8N0-F1
#
_cell.length_a   1.000
_cell.length_b   1.000
_cell.length_c   1.000
_cell.angle_alpha   90.00
_cell.angle_beta   90.00
_cell.angle_gamma   90.00
#
_symmetry.space_group_name_H-M   'P 1'
#
loop_
_entity.id
_entity.type
_entity.pdbx_description
1 polymer ?
#
loop_
_entity_poly.entity_id
_entity_poly.type
_entity_poly.pdbx_seq_one_letter_code
_entity_poly.pdbx_strand_id
1 'polypeptide(L)'
;MINEREKRKRIFYVPGMISLVFIPLFCFYHFYKVDAFKDIRTIDVHFPEDSITKEYLLSKKRNYQFFNFNNSENLENKNLKNLQITLRKLNRVNDTINGVQIHLGNKMTYDVYIKILDVFMIEGISTYLKYNDDFFVLMLPKPKVNKNSPKIVPINCGYWEANKDYFLKMEREQQLKDLLSLYKKYKILFMGYIAIVFLNIFALVKFNKTR
;
A
#
# COMPACT_ATOMS: atom_id res chain seq x y z
N MET A 1 24.56 21.95 -72.88
CA MET A 1 24.74 22.24 -71.44
C MET A 1 24.17 21.09 -70.65
N ILE A 2 25.01 20.30 -69.98
CA ILE A 2 24.56 19.21 -69.12
C ILE A 2 24.55 19.77 -67.70
N ASN A 3 23.37 19.96 -67.12
CA ASN A 3 23.22 20.41 -65.74
C ASN A 3 23.85 19.38 -64.78
N GLU A 4 24.77 19.85 -63.94
CA GLU A 4 25.32 19.04 -62.85
C GLU A 4 24.19 18.54 -61.95
N ARG A 5 24.09 17.21 -61.80
CA ARG A 5 23.15 16.60 -60.85
C ARG A 5 23.64 16.84 -59.44
N GLU A 6 22.84 17.51 -58.61
CA GLU A 6 23.10 17.65 -57.17
C GLU A 6 23.33 16.26 -56.54
N LYS A 7 24.52 16.07 -55.96
CA LYS A 7 24.86 14.84 -55.24
C LYS A 7 23.92 14.68 -54.04
N ARG A 8 23.03 13.67 -54.10
CA ARG A 8 22.18 13.30 -52.96
C ARG A 8 23.04 12.98 -51.75
N LYS A 9 22.78 13.66 -50.62
CA LYS A 9 23.40 13.34 -49.33
C LYS A 9 23.02 11.90 -48.95
N ARG A 10 24.01 11.02 -48.78
CA ARG A 10 23.78 9.67 -48.25
C ARG A 10 23.33 9.79 -46.80
N ILE A 11 22.11 9.36 -46.52
CA ILE A 11 21.57 9.27 -45.16
C ILE A 11 22.26 8.07 -44.51
N PHE A 12 23.15 8.33 -43.56
CA PHE A 12 23.89 7.28 -42.87
C PHE A 12 23.13 6.92 -41.60
N TYR A 13 22.70 5.66 -41.50
CA TYR A 13 22.05 5.14 -40.31
C TYR A 13 23.08 4.46 -39.42
N VAL A 14 23.20 4.90 -38.17
CA VAL A 14 24.09 4.21 -37.21
C VAL A 14 23.42 2.91 -36.79
N PRO A 15 24.01 1.74 -37.08
CA PRO A 15 23.46 0.46 -36.66
C PRO A 15 23.40 0.41 -35.13
N GLY A 16 22.18 0.35 -34.58
CA GLY A 16 21.91 0.39 -33.15
C GLY A 16 20.95 1.49 -32.69
N MET A 17 20.71 2.52 -33.50
CA MET A 17 19.72 3.58 -33.19
C MET A 17 18.28 3.04 -33.04
N ILE A 18 17.91 2.03 -33.84
CA ILE A 18 16.60 1.34 -33.70
C ILE A 18 16.56 0.63 -32.35
N SER A 19 17.57 -0.16 -32.02
CA SER A 19 17.63 -0.91 -30.76
C SER A 19 17.60 0.01 -29.53
N LEU A 20 18.24 1.17 -29.60
CA LEU A 20 18.26 2.17 -28.54
C LEU A 20 16.87 2.73 -28.22
N VAL A 21 16.00 2.83 -29.23
CA VAL A 21 14.60 3.28 -29.06
C VAL A 21 13.68 2.12 -28.69
N PHE A 22 13.81 0.97 -29.36
CA PHE A 22 12.88 -0.14 -29.19
C PHE A 22 13.11 -0.94 -27.90
N ILE A 23 14.34 -1.11 -27.43
CA ILE A 23 14.63 -1.87 -26.21
C ILE A 23 13.93 -1.26 -24.99
N PRO A 24 14.04 0.06 -24.70
CA PRO A 24 13.29 0.69 -23.61
C PRO A 24 11.77 0.52 -23.76
N LEU A 25 11.24 0.67 -24.98
CA LEU A 25 9.82 0.51 -25.28
C LEU A 25 9.32 -0.91 -24.96
N PHE A 26 10.06 -1.94 -25.36
CA PHE A 26 9.71 -3.33 -25.02
C PHE A 26 9.84 -3.61 -23.52
N CYS A 27 10.83 -3.03 -22.85
CA CYS A 27 10.94 -3.12 -21.38
C CYS A 27 9.74 -2.48 -20.69
N PHE A 28 9.32 -1.27 -21.09
CA PHE A 28 8.13 -0.62 -20.56
C PHE A 28 6.87 -1.47 -20.79
N TYR A 29 6.68 -1.99 -22.00
CA TYR A 29 5.57 -2.89 -22.31
C TYR A 29 5.56 -4.12 -21.40
N HIS A 30 6.71 -4.76 -21.22
CA HIS A 30 6.84 -5.90 -20.32
C HIS A 30 6.54 -5.53 -18.86
N PHE A 31 7.06 -4.40 -18.36
CA PHE A 31 6.83 -3.93 -17.00
C PHE A 31 5.36 -3.62 -16.71
N TYR A 32 4.63 -3.07 -17.70
CA TYR A 32 3.18 -2.93 -17.60
C TYR A 32 2.46 -4.28 -17.52
N LYS A 33 2.89 -5.28 -18.28
CA LYS A 33 2.27 -6.62 -18.27
C LYS A 33 2.48 -7.37 -16.95
N VAL A 34 3.63 -7.20 -16.32
CA VAL A 34 3.97 -7.88 -15.04
C VAL A 34 3.60 -7.04 -13.81
N ASP A 35 2.78 -6.00 -13.99
CA ASP A 35 2.31 -5.16 -12.89
C ASP A 35 3.45 -4.56 -12.04
N ALA A 36 4.62 -4.31 -12.64
CA ALA A 36 5.81 -3.85 -11.90
C ALA A 36 5.62 -2.49 -11.21
N PHE A 37 4.60 -1.74 -11.64
CA PHE A 37 4.25 -0.42 -11.09
C PHE A 37 3.01 -0.45 -10.19
N LYS A 38 2.42 -1.63 -9.91
CA LYS A 38 1.31 -1.71 -8.95
C LYS A 38 1.83 -1.45 -7.55
N ASP A 39 1.30 -0.40 -6.93
CA ASP A 39 1.55 -0.05 -5.54
C ASP A 39 0.91 -1.10 -4.63
N ILE A 40 1.72 -2.02 -4.09
CA ILE A 40 1.26 -3.00 -3.11
C ILE A 40 1.26 -2.31 -1.75
N ARG A 41 0.09 -1.87 -1.31
CA ARG A 41 -0.10 -1.32 0.02
C ARG A 41 -0.37 -2.44 1.00
N THR A 42 0.50 -2.55 2.00
CA THR A 42 0.28 -3.43 3.13
C THR A 42 -0.27 -2.61 4.30
N ILE A 43 -1.18 -3.20 5.07
CA ILE A 43 -1.56 -2.67 6.38
C ILE A 43 -0.83 -3.55 7.38
N ASP A 44 0.06 -2.93 8.15
CA ASP A 44 0.71 -3.62 9.26
C ASP A 44 -0.30 -3.72 10.40
N VAL A 45 -0.84 -4.92 10.61
CA VAL A 45 -1.80 -5.17 11.68
C VAL A 45 -1.06 -5.83 12.83
N HIS A 46 -0.59 -5.00 13.77
CA HIS A 46 0.05 -5.49 14.98
C HIS A 46 -1.02 -6.02 15.94
N PHE A 47 -1.02 -7.33 16.17
CA PHE A 47 -1.84 -7.95 17.21
C PHE A 47 -1.03 -8.00 18.51
N PRO A 48 -1.46 -7.31 19.58
CA PRO A 48 -0.78 -7.43 20.86
C PRO A 48 -0.85 -8.89 21.33
N GLU A 49 0.31 -9.46 21.65
CA GLU A 49 0.42 -10.85 22.09
C GLU A 49 -0.29 -11.05 23.45
N ASP A 50 -0.94 -12.20 23.57
CA ASP A 50 -1.99 -12.53 24.53
C ASP A 50 -1.62 -12.35 26.01
N SER A 51 -2.48 -11.63 26.76
CA SER A 51 -3.00 -12.04 28.09
C SER A 51 -3.76 -10.91 28.78
N ILE A 52 -3.13 -9.73 28.93
CA ILE A 52 -3.64 -8.67 29.82
C ILE A 52 -4.88 -7.98 29.24
N THR A 53 -4.86 -7.64 27.96
CA THR A 53 -5.99 -6.98 27.28
C THR A 53 -7.19 -7.91 27.11
N LYS A 54 -6.92 -9.21 26.95
CA LYS A 54 -7.90 -10.28 26.74
C LYS A 54 -8.76 -10.50 27.97
N GLU A 55 -8.13 -10.71 29.12
CA GLU A 55 -8.85 -11.00 30.37
C GLU A 55 -9.63 -9.77 30.86
N TYR A 56 -9.06 -8.56 30.71
CA TYR A 56 -9.72 -7.32 31.09
C TYR A 56 -10.93 -6.95 30.21
N LEU A 57 -10.91 -7.28 28.92
CA LEU A 57 -12.03 -7.00 28.02
C LEU A 57 -13.09 -8.09 28.05
N LEU A 58 -12.72 -9.37 28.13
CA LEU A 58 -13.67 -10.48 28.28
C LEU A 58 -14.34 -10.49 29.66
N SER A 59 -13.66 -10.03 30.71
CA SER A 59 -14.25 -9.89 32.05
C SER A 59 -15.35 -8.83 32.12
N LYS A 60 -15.32 -7.82 31.23
CA LYS A 60 -16.42 -6.87 31.08
C LYS A 60 -17.55 -7.55 30.31
N LYS A 61 -18.47 -8.17 31.04
CA LYS A 61 -19.74 -8.66 30.50
C LYS A 61 -20.50 -7.49 29.85
N ARG A 62 -20.57 -7.50 28.52
CA ARG A 62 -21.41 -6.62 27.68
C ARG A 62 -22.47 -7.46 27.00
N ASN A 63 -23.58 -6.84 26.62
CA ASN A 63 -24.54 -7.50 25.74
C ASN A 63 -24.06 -7.31 24.30
N TYR A 64 -23.54 -8.39 23.70
CA TYR A 64 -23.00 -8.35 22.35
C TYR A 64 -24.10 -8.62 21.32
N GLN A 65 -24.27 -7.71 20.37
CA GLN A 65 -25.00 -8.01 19.15
C GLN A 65 -24.08 -8.77 18.20
N PHE A 66 -24.48 -9.98 17.80
CA PHE A 66 -23.68 -10.90 17.01
C PHE A 66 -23.93 -10.72 15.50
N PHE A 67 -22.85 -10.62 14.74
CA PHE A 67 -22.83 -10.62 13.27
C PHE A 67 -21.92 -11.74 12.80
N ASN A 68 -22.39 -12.58 11.88
CA ASN A 68 -21.59 -13.66 11.31
C ASN A 68 -21.44 -13.45 9.81
N PHE A 69 -20.20 -13.39 9.33
CA PHE A 69 -19.87 -13.25 7.92
C PHE A 69 -19.20 -14.53 7.43
N ASN A 70 -19.80 -15.22 6.47
CA ASN A 70 -19.27 -16.50 5.97
C ASN A 70 -19.46 -16.68 4.46
N ASN A 71 -19.69 -15.60 3.72
CA ASN A 71 -19.91 -15.62 2.28
C ASN A 71 -19.19 -14.46 1.59
N SER A 72 -19.46 -14.28 0.28
CA SER A 72 -18.97 -13.16 -0.53
C SER A 72 -19.73 -11.86 -0.26
N GLU A 73 -19.11 -10.74 -0.64
CA GLU A 73 -19.64 -9.38 -0.42
C GLU A 73 -21.08 -9.21 -0.92
N ASN A 74 -21.41 -9.73 -2.10
CA ASN A 74 -22.74 -9.59 -2.68
C ASN A 74 -23.84 -10.18 -1.80
N LEU A 75 -23.55 -11.31 -1.13
CA LEU A 75 -24.50 -11.98 -0.23
C LEU A 75 -24.54 -11.31 1.15
N GLU A 76 -23.39 -10.80 1.61
CA GLU A 76 -23.25 -10.18 2.94
C GLU A 76 -23.56 -8.67 2.98
N ASN A 77 -23.83 -8.03 1.84
CA ASN A 77 -24.04 -6.58 1.74
C ASN A 77 -25.12 -6.07 2.70
N LYS A 78 -26.21 -6.82 2.90
CA LYS A 78 -27.26 -6.46 3.87
C LYS A 78 -26.74 -6.50 5.31
N ASN A 79 -25.94 -7.52 5.64
CA ASN A 79 -25.34 -7.68 6.96
C ASN A 79 -24.28 -6.60 7.22
N LEU A 80 -23.47 -6.24 6.23
CA LEU A 80 -22.51 -5.14 6.30
C LEU A 80 -23.19 -3.78 6.54
N LYS A 81 -24.30 -3.51 5.85
CA LYS A 81 -25.10 -2.28 6.08
C LYS A 81 -25.72 -2.25 7.48
N ASN A 82 -26.24 -3.38 7.94
CA ASN A 82 -26.78 -3.50 9.29
C ASN A 82 -25.69 -3.29 10.34
N LEU A 83 -24.51 -3.89 10.15
CA LEU A 83 -23.35 -3.70 10.99
C LEU A 83 -22.99 -2.21 11.07
N GLN A 84 -22.90 -1.53 9.92
CA GLN A 84 -22.59 -0.10 9.86
C GLN A 84 -23.61 0.74 10.64
N ILE A 85 -24.91 0.48 10.47
CA ILE A 85 -25.98 1.18 11.21
C ILE A 85 -25.85 0.94 12.72
N THR A 86 -25.59 -0.31 13.13
CA THR A 86 -25.40 -0.65 14.54
C THR A 86 -24.20 0.09 15.13
N LEU A 87 -23.06 0.07 14.45
CA LEU A 87 -21.85 0.75 14.91
C LEU A 87 -22.03 2.27 14.97
N ARG A 88 -22.71 2.86 14.00
CA ARG A 88 -23.09 4.27 14.01
C ARG A 88 -23.93 4.63 15.24
N LYS A 89 -24.93 3.81 15.55
CA LYS A 89 -25.80 4.03 16.73
C LYS A 89 -24.99 3.91 18.02
N LEU A 90 -24.14 2.89 18.10
CA LEU A 90 -23.30 2.58 19.25
C LEU A 90 -22.31 3.72 19.54
N ASN A 91 -21.67 4.28 18.51
CA ASN A 91 -20.79 5.45 18.63
C ASN A 91 -21.56 6.74 18.98
N ARG A 92 -22.69 7.00 18.29
CA ARG A 92 -23.51 8.22 18.50
C ARG A 92 -24.05 8.34 19.92
N VAL A 93 -24.51 7.22 20.50
CA VAL A 93 -25.07 7.19 21.86
C VAL A 93 -23.97 7.01 22.91
N ASN A 94 -22.74 6.70 22.49
CA ASN A 94 -21.63 6.31 23.38
C ASN A 94 -22.05 5.19 24.34
N ASP A 95 -22.69 4.16 23.77
CA ASP A 95 -23.22 3.04 24.55
C ASP A 95 -22.07 2.19 25.07
N THR A 96 -21.83 2.29 26.37
CA THR A 96 -20.78 1.53 27.05
C THR A 96 -21.27 0.20 27.58
N ILE A 97 -22.57 -0.13 27.51
CA ILE A 97 -23.17 -1.36 28.06
C ILE A 97 -23.25 -2.43 26.97
N ASN A 98 -23.61 -2.03 25.75
CA ASN A 98 -23.73 -2.93 24.61
C ASN A 98 -22.44 -2.95 23.80
N GLY A 99 -22.17 -4.08 23.16
CA GLY A 99 -21.04 -4.28 22.27
C GLY A 99 -21.48 -4.93 20.96
N VAL A 100 -20.57 -5.02 20.01
CA VAL A 100 -20.78 -5.76 18.76
C VAL A 100 -19.71 -6.83 18.64
N GLN A 101 -20.12 -8.07 18.41
CA GLN A 101 -19.24 -9.18 18.10
C GLN A 101 -19.43 -9.55 16.63
N ILE A 102 -18.33 -9.65 15.90
CA ILE A 102 -18.31 -9.97 14.48
C ILE A 102 -17.48 -11.22 14.28
N HIS A 103 -18.12 -12.32 13.89
CA HIS A 103 -17.47 -13.58 13.57
C HIS A 103 -17.07 -13.64 12.09
N LEU A 104 -15.82 -14.01 11.84
CA LEU A 104 -15.19 -14.17 10.55
C LEU A 104 -15.16 -15.65 10.18
N GLY A 105 -16.19 -16.11 9.48
CA GLY A 105 -16.29 -17.50 9.09
C GLY A 105 -15.26 -17.90 8.02
N ASN A 106 -14.89 -19.18 8.01
CA ASN A 106 -13.83 -19.72 7.13
C ASN A 106 -14.11 -19.60 5.62
N LYS A 107 -15.37 -19.39 5.21
CA LYS A 107 -15.75 -19.22 3.79
C LYS A 107 -15.89 -17.75 3.39
N MET A 108 -15.61 -16.82 4.30
CA MET A 108 -15.65 -15.39 4.03
C MET A 108 -14.54 -14.99 3.03
N THR A 109 -14.90 -14.16 2.06
CA THR A 109 -13.92 -13.60 1.11
C THR A 109 -13.14 -12.46 1.75
N TYR A 110 -11.89 -12.26 1.34
CA TYR A 110 -11.05 -11.16 1.81
C TYR A 110 -11.70 -9.77 1.65
N ASP A 111 -12.48 -9.57 0.59
CA ASP A 111 -13.19 -8.31 0.34
C ASP A 111 -14.16 -7.96 1.47
N VAL A 112 -14.84 -8.95 2.07
CA VAL A 112 -15.75 -8.73 3.20
C VAL A 112 -14.97 -8.30 4.45
N TYR A 113 -13.79 -8.90 4.68
CA TYR A 113 -12.90 -8.50 5.76
C TYR A 113 -12.47 -7.03 5.61
N ILE A 114 -12.08 -6.62 4.41
CA ILE A 114 -11.70 -5.23 4.13
C ILE A 114 -12.89 -4.29 4.30
N LYS A 115 -14.09 -4.68 3.86
CA LYS A 115 -15.31 -3.89 4.08
C LYS A 115 -15.64 -3.69 5.56
N ILE A 116 -15.39 -4.69 6.42
CA ILE A 116 -15.57 -4.55 7.86
C ILE A 116 -14.60 -3.48 8.41
N LEU A 117 -13.34 -3.49 7.99
CA LEU A 117 -12.36 -2.48 8.38
C LEU A 117 -12.73 -1.09 7.84
N ASP A 118 -13.19 -0.99 6.60
CA ASP A 118 -13.70 0.26 6.01
C ASP A 118 -14.85 0.82 6.86
N VAL A 119 -15.79 -0.04 7.29
CA VAL A 119 -16.90 0.36 8.16
C VAL A 119 -16.39 0.90 9.50
N PHE A 120 -15.36 0.29 10.10
CA PHE A 120 -14.75 0.81 11.32
C PHE A 120 -14.16 2.20 11.11
N MET A 121 -13.45 2.41 10.00
CA MET A 121 -12.90 3.72 9.67
C MET A 121 -13.98 4.77 9.40
N ILE A 122 -15.01 4.43 8.61
CA ILE A 122 -16.10 5.35 8.25
C ILE A 122 -16.88 5.79 9.49
N GLU A 123 -17.19 4.86 10.40
CA GLU A 123 -17.96 5.16 11.61
C GLU A 123 -17.08 5.66 12.78
N GLY A 124 -15.76 5.86 12.54
CA GLY A 124 -14.83 6.39 13.53
C GLY A 124 -14.64 5.49 14.74
N ILE A 125 -14.70 4.17 14.55
CA ILE A 125 -14.53 3.17 15.60
C ILE A 125 -13.04 3.02 15.89
N SER A 126 -12.58 3.65 16.97
CA SER A 126 -11.18 3.57 17.41
C SER A 126 -10.89 2.39 18.34
N THR A 127 -11.93 1.72 18.85
CA THR A 127 -11.78 0.70 19.90
C THR A 127 -12.44 -0.60 19.48
N TYR A 128 -11.65 -1.44 18.83
CA TYR A 128 -12.00 -2.82 18.51
C TYR A 128 -10.82 -3.74 18.82
N LEU A 129 -11.12 -4.98 19.19
CA LEU A 129 -10.15 -6.03 19.44
C LEU A 129 -10.42 -7.17 18.47
N LYS A 130 -9.40 -7.63 17.75
CA LYS A 130 -9.46 -8.93 17.07
C LYS A 130 -8.99 -10.01 18.03
N TYR A 131 -9.77 -11.06 18.19
CA TYR A 131 -9.38 -12.25 18.93
C TYR A 131 -9.83 -13.49 18.17
N ASN A 132 -8.87 -14.34 17.78
CA ASN A 132 -9.10 -15.45 16.86
C ASN A 132 -9.82 -14.98 15.58
N ASP A 133 -10.98 -15.56 15.32
CA ASP A 133 -11.85 -15.28 14.18
C ASP A 133 -12.95 -14.28 14.53
N ASP A 134 -12.85 -13.58 15.66
CA ASP A 134 -13.85 -12.60 16.08
C ASP A 134 -13.27 -11.19 16.21
N PHE A 135 -14.05 -10.19 15.83
CA PHE A 135 -13.86 -8.81 16.28
C PHE A 135 -14.84 -8.48 17.40
N PHE A 136 -14.33 -7.89 18.46
CA PHE A 136 -15.11 -7.30 19.55
C PHE A 136 -14.99 -5.79 19.47
N VAL A 137 -16.12 -5.12 19.22
CA VAL A 137 -16.22 -3.67 19.16
C VAL A 137 -16.94 -3.17 20.42
N LEU A 138 -16.33 -2.20 21.10
CA LEU A 138 -16.81 -1.66 22.36
C LEU A 138 -16.52 -0.17 22.47
N MET A 139 -17.41 0.58 23.12
CA MET A 139 -17.14 1.98 23.44
C MET A 139 -16.55 2.09 24.84
N LEU A 140 -15.54 2.94 24.95
CA LEU A 140 -15.04 3.40 26.23
C LEU A 140 -15.88 4.60 26.68
N PRO A 141 -16.15 4.73 28.00
CA PRO A 141 -16.80 5.93 28.51
C PRO A 141 -15.95 7.14 28.16
N LYS A 142 -16.57 8.15 27.53
CA LYS A 142 -15.88 9.42 27.27
C LYS A 142 -15.49 10.04 28.61
N PRO A 143 -14.23 10.48 28.79
CA PRO A 143 -13.83 11.12 30.02
C PRO A 143 -14.69 12.36 30.26
N LYS A 144 -15.18 12.54 31.50
CA LYS A 144 -15.90 13.76 31.87
C LYS A 144 -14.94 14.93 31.74
N VAL A 145 -15.26 15.90 30.89
CA VAL A 145 -14.44 17.10 30.70
C VAL A 145 -14.49 17.92 31.98
N ASN A 146 -13.43 17.88 32.78
CA ASN A 146 -13.28 18.78 33.91
C ASN A 146 -12.76 20.12 33.37
N LYS A 147 -13.56 21.19 33.47
CA LYS A 147 -13.15 22.53 33.00
C LYS A 147 -11.90 23.06 33.72
N ASN A 148 -11.58 22.53 34.90
CA ASN A 148 -10.42 22.88 35.70
C ASN A 148 -9.27 21.89 35.56
N SER A 149 -9.42 20.79 34.81
CA SER A 149 -8.27 19.94 34.51
C SER A 149 -7.36 20.64 33.51
N PRO A 150 -6.03 20.59 33.71
CA PRO A 150 -5.10 21.09 32.70
C PRO A 150 -5.45 20.42 31.37
N LYS A 151 -5.51 21.20 30.28
CA LYS A 151 -5.64 20.64 28.93
C LYS A 151 -4.50 19.64 28.78
N ILE A 152 -4.84 18.35 28.80
CA ILE A 152 -3.93 17.31 28.37
C ILE A 152 -3.79 17.57 26.88
N VAL A 153 -2.74 18.29 26.49
CA VAL A 153 -2.25 18.21 25.13
C VAL A 153 -1.83 16.75 25.02
N PRO A 154 -2.53 15.93 24.21
CA PRO A 154 -2.02 14.59 23.98
C PRO A 154 -0.61 14.80 23.47
N ILE A 155 0.37 14.33 24.25
CA ILE A 155 1.67 14.03 23.68
C ILE A 155 1.29 12.95 22.69
N ASN A 156 1.11 13.33 21.42
CA ASN A 156 1.21 12.38 20.35
C ASN A 156 2.63 11.86 20.53
N CYS A 157 2.78 10.77 21.27
CA CYS A 157 3.94 9.91 21.23
C CYS A 157 3.91 9.28 19.85
N GLY A 158 4.10 10.14 18.85
CA GLY A 158 4.31 9.81 17.47
C GLY A 158 5.69 9.21 17.44
N TYR A 159 5.75 7.91 17.73
CA TYR A 159 6.92 7.11 17.39
C TYR A 159 7.28 7.38 15.92
N TRP A 160 6.26 7.59 15.07
CA TRP A 160 6.38 8.12 13.72
C TRP A 160 6.93 9.55 13.66
N GLU A 161 6.25 10.57 14.21
CA GLU A 161 6.72 11.97 14.12
C GLU A 161 8.13 12.18 14.69
N ALA A 162 8.48 11.52 15.79
CA ALA A 162 9.78 11.61 16.44
C ALA A 162 10.89 10.87 15.68
N ASN A 163 10.55 9.79 14.96
CA ASN A 163 11.49 9.00 14.17
C ASN A 163 11.27 9.13 12.66
N LYS A 164 10.56 10.17 12.22
CA LYS A 164 10.17 10.35 10.81
C LYS A 164 11.38 10.28 9.90
N ASP A 165 12.45 10.98 10.27
CA ASP A 165 13.69 11.00 9.49
C ASP A 165 14.37 9.63 9.47
N TYR A 166 14.28 8.87 10.57
CA TYR A 166 14.79 7.49 10.65
C TYR A 166 13.98 6.55 9.74
N PHE A 167 12.65 6.64 9.74
CA PHE A 167 11.81 5.84 8.85
C PHE A 167 12.00 6.19 7.38
N LEU A 168 12.05 7.48 7.04
CA LEU A 168 12.34 7.93 5.68
C LEU A 168 13.75 7.53 5.23
N LYS A 169 14.69 7.40 6.16
CA LYS A 169 16.03 6.87 5.87
C LYS A 169 15.99 5.36 5.64
N MET A 170 15.32 4.61 6.50
CA MET A 170 15.11 3.16 6.36
C MET A 170 14.40 2.82 5.04
N GLU A 171 13.35 3.56 4.68
CA GLU A 171 12.62 3.39 3.42
C GLU A 171 13.51 3.66 2.22
N ARG A 172 14.32 4.73 2.24
CA ARG A 172 15.33 4.99 1.20
C ARG A 172 16.37 3.89 1.13
N GLU A 173 16.87 3.40 2.26
CA GLU A 173 17.84 2.30 2.30
C GLU A 173 17.25 0.99 1.76
N GLN A 174 15.97 0.72 2.06
CA GLN A 174 15.22 -0.42 1.52
C GLN A 174 15.07 -0.31 0.00
N GLN A 175 14.60 0.85 -0.50
CA GLN A 175 14.50 1.13 -1.94
C GLN A 175 15.85 0.97 -2.64
N LEU A 176 16.93 1.44 -2.01
CA LEU A 176 18.28 1.33 -2.56
C LEU A 176 18.77 -0.12 -2.56
N LYS A 177 18.48 -0.91 -1.52
CA LYS A 177 18.73 -2.37 -1.49
C LYS A 177 17.94 -3.08 -2.58
N ASP A 178 16.68 -2.73 -2.79
CA ASP A 178 15.84 -3.32 -3.82
C ASP A 178 16.37 -2.98 -5.22
N LEU A 179 16.72 -1.71 -5.47
CA LEU A 179 17.38 -1.28 -6.71
C LEU A 179 18.71 -2.00 -6.94
N LEU A 180 19.55 -2.13 -5.92
CA LEU A 180 20.82 -2.86 -6.00
C LEU A 180 20.59 -4.36 -6.27
N SER A 181 19.55 -4.94 -5.67
CA SER A 181 19.19 -6.34 -5.90
C SER A 181 18.74 -6.57 -7.35
N LEU A 182 17.95 -5.66 -7.90
CA LEU A 182 17.53 -5.65 -9.30
C LEU A 182 18.74 -5.48 -10.22
N TYR A 183 19.63 -4.53 -9.93
CA TYR A 183 20.86 -4.33 -10.68
C TYR A 183 21.74 -5.59 -10.65
N LYS A 184 21.91 -6.23 -9.50
CA LYS A 184 22.68 -7.48 -9.37
C LYS A 184 22.05 -8.62 -10.17
N LYS A 185 20.72 -8.74 -10.14
CA LYS A 185 19.96 -9.77 -10.87
C LYS A 185 20.06 -9.58 -12.38
N TYR A 186 20.01 -8.34 -12.87
CA TYR A 186 19.98 -8.01 -14.30
C TYR A 186 21.29 -7.38 -14.81
N LYS A 187 22.40 -7.58 -14.09
CA LYS A 187 23.69 -6.93 -14.38
C LYS A 187 24.17 -7.14 -15.82
N ILE A 188 23.99 -8.34 -16.35
CA ILE A 188 24.40 -8.69 -17.71
C ILE A 188 23.61 -7.89 -18.77
N LEU A 189 22.30 -7.74 -18.57
CA LEU A 189 21.45 -6.95 -19.47
C LEU A 189 21.82 -5.46 -19.44
N PHE A 190 22.06 -4.92 -18.25
CA PHE A 190 22.52 -3.53 -18.09
C PHE A 190 23.88 -3.29 -18.79
N MET A 191 24.85 -4.17 -18.58
CA MET A 191 26.17 -4.07 -19.23
C MET A 191 26.08 -4.20 -20.75
N GLY A 192 25.24 -5.10 -21.25
CA GLY A 192 24.99 -5.24 -22.69
C GLY A 192 24.39 -3.99 -23.31
N TYR A 193 23.40 -3.38 -22.63
CA TYR A 193 22.79 -2.13 -23.08
C TYR A 193 23.80 -0.97 -23.08
N ILE A 194 24.59 -0.82 -22.00
CA ILE A 194 25.61 0.22 -21.89
C ILE A 194 26.67 0.07 -23.00
N ALA A 195 27.10 -1.15 -23.31
CA ALA A 195 28.05 -1.40 -24.40
C ALA A 195 27.48 -0.98 -25.77
N ILE A 196 26.19 -1.26 -26.02
CA ILE A 196 25.49 -0.80 -27.24
C ILE A 196 25.42 0.73 -27.29
N VAL A 197 25.14 1.40 -26.16
CA VAL A 197 25.11 2.86 -26.09
C VAL A 197 26.49 3.45 -26.39
N PHE A 198 27.56 2.94 -25.77
CA PHE A 198 28.91 3.41 -26.05
C PHE A 198 29.34 3.17 -27.50
N LEU A 199 29.05 2.00 -28.07
CA LEU A 199 29.30 1.71 -29.49
C LEU A 199 28.61 2.72 -30.41
N ASN A 200 27.36 3.08 -30.12
CA ASN A 200 26.63 4.09 -30.88
C ASN A 200 27.28 5.48 -30.73
N ILE A 201 27.66 5.90 -29.52
CA ILE A 201 28.34 7.19 -29.29
C ILE A 201 29.69 7.25 -30.04
N PHE A 202 30.51 6.20 -29.93
CA PHE A 202 31.80 6.13 -30.61
C PHE A 202 31.66 6.14 -32.13
N ALA A 203 30.68 5.43 -32.68
CA ALA A 203 30.36 5.49 -34.10
C ALA A 203 30.00 6.94 -34.50
N LEU A 204 29.10 7.59 -33.76
CA LEU A 204 28.65 8.96 -34.01
C LEU A 204 29.81 9.96 -33.99
N VAL A 205 30.70 9.89 -32.98
CA VAL A 205 31.87 10.77 -32.84
C VAL A 205 32.89 10.53 -33.95
N LYS A 206 33.17 9.26 -34.31
CA LYS A 206 34.12 8.92 -35.38
C LYS A 206 33.65 9.43 -36.74
N PHE A 207 32.35 9.28 -37.03
CA PHE A 207 31.76 9.77 -38.28
C PHE A 207 31.64 11.30 -38.33
N ASN A 208 31.44 11.97 -37.19
CA ASN A 208 31.42 13.43 -37.15
C ASN A 208 32.81 14.06 -37.38
N LYS A 209 33.90 13.33 -37.07
CA LYS A 209 35.29 13.74 -37.37
C LYS A 209 35.73 13.47 -38.82
N THR A 210 34.99 12.67 -39.59
CA THR A 210 35.34 12.31 -40.98
C THR A 210 34.59 13.16 -42.02
N ARG A 211 33.95 14.24 -41.58
CA ARG A 211 33.24 15.22 -42.40
C ARG A 211 34.00 16.54 -42.40
#